data_AF-A0AAD8QF08-F1
#
_entry.id   AF-A0AAD8QF08-F1
#
_cell.length_a   1.000
_cell.length_b   1.000
_cell.length_c   1.000
_cell.angle_alpha   90.00
_cell.angle_beta   90.00
_cell.angle_gamma   90.00
#
_symmetry.space_group_name_H-M   'P 1'
#
loop_
_entity.id
_entity.type
_entity.pdbx_description
1 polymer ?
#
loop_
_entity_poly.entity_id
_entity_poly.type
_entity_poly.pdbx_seq_one_letter_code
_entity_poly.pdbx_strand_id
1 'polypeptide(L)' 'MDARAPLWKGADILVFNSGHWWNQNRFQQLQCYFQEGKKLRLDMSVESAYQRAMDTVHQWVQKEVDASKTLAIF' A
#
# COMPACT_ATOMS: atom_id res chain seq x y z
N MET A 1 3.25 -6.32 -4.28
CA MET A 1 4.08 -5.71 -3.22
C MET A 1 5.27 -5.01 -3.87
N ASP A 2 5.76 -3.92 -3.27
CA ASP A 2 6.99 -3.25 -3.73
C ASP A 2 8.18 -4.23 -3.71
N ALA A 3 9.01 -4.22 -4.75
CA ALA A 3 10.18 -5.08 -4.86
C ALA A 3 11.23 -4.83 -3.76
N ARG A 4 11.19 -3.65 -3.13
CA ARG A 4 12.08 -3.24 -2.04
C ARG A 4 11.60 -3.68 -0.66
N ALA A 5 10.39 -4.22 -0.54
CA ALA A 5 9.84 -4.66 0.74
C ALA A 5 10.79 -5.57 1.57
N PRO A 6 11.58 -6.50 0.98
CA PRO A 6 12.55 -7.28 1.74
C PRO A 6 13.59 -6.46 2.51
N LEU A 7 13.94 -5.26 2.04
CA LEU A 7 14.90 -4.37 2.69
C LEU A 7 14.35 -3.76 3.99
N TRP A 8 13.02 -3.72 4.15
CA TRP A 8 12.36 -3.08 5.29
C TRP A 8 12.21 -4.02 6.49
N LYS A 9 12.25 -5.34 6.27
CA LYS A 9 11.98 -6.36 7.29
C LYS A 9 12.88 -6.28 8.52
N GLY A 10 14.09 -5.75 8.37
CA GLY A 10 15.09 -5.69 9.43
C GLY A 10 15.02 -4.45 10.32
N ALA A 11 14.17 -3.46 9.99
CA ALA A 11 14.07 -2.20 10.72
C ALA A 11 13.46 -2.39 12.11
N ASP A 12 13.88 -1.58 13.08
CA ASP A 12 13.25 -1.55 14.42
C ASP A 12 11.94 -0.75 14.41
N ILE A 13 11.81 0.22 13.48
CA ILE A 13 10.61 1.03 13.31
C ILE A 13 10.29 1.15 11.82
N LEU A 14 9.03 0.88 11.45
CA LEU A 14 8.48 1.09 10.13
C LEU A 14 7.36 2.12 10.20
N VAL A 15 7.48 3.20 9.43
CA VAL A 15 6.44 4.25 9.34
C VAL A 15 5.92 4.31 7.90
N PHE A 16 4.65 3.98 7.73
CA PHE A 16 3.97 4.05 6.45
C PHE A 16 3.18 5.36 6.37
N ASN A 17 3.29 6.05 5.24
CA ASN A 17 2.42 7.18 4.91
C ASN A 17 2.14 7.15 3.41
N SER A 18 0.88 7.24 3.03
CA SER A 18 0.48 7.24 1.62
C SER A 18 -0.59 8.29 1.27
N GLY A 19 -1.12 9.06 2.23
CA GLY A 19 -2.35 9.83 2.07
C GLY A 19 -2.34 10.90 0.96
N HIS A 20 -1.20 11.54 0.68
CA HIS A 20 -1.12 12.68 -0.24
C HIS A 20 -1.65 12.38 -1.66
N TRP A 21 -1.44 11.17 -2.15
CA TRP A 21 -1.80 10.78 -3.52
C TRP A 21 -3.22 10.24 -3.66
N TRP A 22 -3.88 9.86 -2.56
CA TRP A 22 -5.21 9.25 -2.57
C TRP A 22 -6.35 10.28 -2.62
N ASN A 23 -6.41 11.10 -3.68
CA ASN A 23 -7.51 12.04 -3.89
C ASN A 23 -8.12 11.92 -5.29
N GLN A 24 -9.45 11.94 -5.37
CA GLN A 24 -10.20 11.69 -6.62
C GLN A 24 -9.82 12.64 -7.75
N ASN A 25 -9.63 13.93 -7.44
CA ASN A 25 -9.31 14.95 -8.44
C ASN A 25 -8.02 14.65 -9.19
N ARG A 26 -6.95 14.22 -8.51
CA ARG A 26 -5.68 13.86 -9.16
C ARG A 26 -5.81 12.64 -10.05
N PHE A 27 -6.55 11.60 -9.64
CA PHE A 27 -6.72 10.40 -10.46
C PHE A 27 -7.50 10.68 -11.75
N GLN A 28 -8.56 11.49 -11.66
CA GLN A 28 -9.36 11.87 -12.82
C GLN A 28 -8.55 12.73 -13.81
N GLN A 29 -7.78 13.70 -13.32
CA GLN A 29 -6.94 14.55 -14.17
C GLN A 29 -5.84 13.78 -14.90
N LEU A 30 -5.28 12.75 -14.27
CA LEU A 30 -4.18 11.96 -14.83
C LEU A 30 -4.64 10.70 -15.56
N GLN A 31 -5.96 10.45 -15.65
CA GLN A 31 -6.54 9.22 -16.19
C GLN A 31 -5.87 7.96 -15.62
N CYS A 32 -5.60 7.98 -14.31
CA CYS A 32 -4.93 6.89 -13.62
C CYS A 32 -5.94 5.78 -13.28
N TYR A 33 -5.57 4.55 -13.58
CA TYR A 33 -6.33 3.34 -13.25
C TYR A 33 -5.56 2.46 -12.27
N PHE A 34 -6.27 1.62 -11.54
CA PHE A 34 -5.67 0.71 -10.58
C PHE A 34 -5.39 -0.66 -11.20
N GLN A 35 -4.25 -1.26 -10.88
CA GLN A 35 -3.90 -2.60 -11.33
C GLN A 35 -3.73 -3.53 -10.14
N GLU A 36 -4.38 -4.68 -10.20
CA GLU A 36 -4.20 -5.77 -9.25
C GLU A 36 -3.65 -7.00 -9.97
N GLY A 37 -2.41 -7.36 -9.67
CA GLY A 37 -1.72 -8.44 -10.37
C GLY A 37 -1.61 -8.11 -11.86
N LYS A 38 -2.28 -8.89 -12.72
CA LYS A 38 -2.32 -8.69 -14.18
C LYS A 38 -3.65 -8.06 -14.68
N LYS A 39 -4.54 -7.67 -13.77
CA LYS A 39 -5.86 -7.13 -14.11
C LYS A 39 -5.91 -5.64 -13.89
N LEU A 40 -6.26 -4.89 -14.94
CA LEU A 40 -6.58 -3.48 -14.85
C LEU A 40 -8.02 -3.32 -14.35
N ARG A 41 -8.22 -2.40 -13.40
CA ARG A 41 -9.51 -2.10 -12.76
C ARG A 41 -9.95 -0.71 -13.17
N LEU A 42 -10.81 -0.64 -14.17
CA LEU A 42 -11.28 0.62 -14.76
C LEU A 42 -12.39 1.29 -13.94
N ASP A 43 -13.09 0.51 -13.12
CA ASP A 43 -14.28 0.87 -12.35
C ASP A 43 -14.03 0.98 -10.83
N MET A 44 -12.78 0.81 -10.39
CA MET A 44 -12.44 0.84 -8.97
C MET A 44 -12.36 2.28 -8.46
N SER A 45 -13.10 2.56 -7.39
CA SER A 45 -13.05 3.86 -6.71
C SER A 45 -11.71 4.06 -6.01
N VAL A 46 -11.31 5.31 -5.81
CA VAL A 46 -10.09 5.67 -5.06
C VAL A 46 -10.12 5.12 -3.64
N GLU A 47 -11.27 5.12 -2.98
CA GLU A 47 -11.46 4.58 -1.64
C GLU A 47 -11.25 3.06 -1.61
N SER A 48 -11.87 2.32 -2.54
CA SER A 48 -11.69 0.87 -2.62
C SER A 48 -10.25 0.49 -2.97
N ALA A 49 -9.61 1.26 -3.85
CA ALA A 49 -8.20 1.06 -4.18
C ALA A 49 -7.29 1.36 -2.99
N TYR A 50 -7.59 2.41 -2.21
CA TYR A 50 -6.85 2.76 -1.01
C TYR A 50 -6.94 1.65 0.04
N GLN A 51 -8.16 1.20 0.34
CA GLN A 51 -8.39 0.08 1.27
C GLN A 51 -7.58 -1.15 0.84
N ARG A 52 -7.64 -1.50 -0.44
CA ARG A 52 -6.92 -2.65 -0.98
C ARG A 52 -5.40 -2.52 -0.88
N ALA A 53 -4.86 -1.33 -1.12
CA ALA A 53 -3.45 -1.05 -0.96
C ALA A 53 -3.02 -1.18 0.51
N MET A 54 -3.79 -0.61 1.44
CA MET A 54 -3.51 -0.70 2.88
C MET A 54 -3.62 -2.14 3.40
N ASP A 55 -4.62 -2.90 2.96
CA ASP A 55 -4.76 -4.33 3.29
C ASP A 55 -3.54 -5.12 2.83
N THR A 56 -3.01 -4.82 1.64
CA THR A 56 -1.82 -5.48 1.09
C THR A 56 -0.58 -5.20 1.95
N VAL A 57 -0.38 -3.95 2.39
CA VAL A 57 0.74 -3.59 3.27
C VAL A 57 0.57 -4.23 4.64
N HIS A 58 -0.62 -4.18 5.22
CA HIS A 58 -0.90 -4.76 6.53
C HIS A 58 -0.68 -6.28 6.53
N GLN A 59 -1.19 -7.01 5.53
CA GLN A 59 -0.94 -8.44 5.38
C GLN A 59 0.54 -8.76 5.23
N TRP A 60 1.29 -7.93 4.50
CA TRP A 60 2.74 -8.08 4.38
C TRP A 60 3.44 -7.89 5.73
N VAL A 61 3.08 -6.87 6.51
CA VAL A 61 3.64 -6.66 7.86
C VAL A 61 3.37 -7.88 8.74
N GLN A 62 2.12 -8.35 8.81
CA GLN A 62 1.75 -9.51 9.63
C GLN A 62 2.53 -10.78 9.28
N LYS A 63 2.83 -10.97 7.99
CA LYS A 63 3.46 -12.20 7.51
C LYS A 63 4.98 -12.16 7.54
N GLU A 64 5.57 -11.00 7.27
CA GLU A 64 6.97 -10.89 6.90
C GLU A 64 7.82 -10.07 7.89
N VAL A 65 7.20 -9.37 8.84
CA VAL A 65 7.88 -8.53 9.85
C VAL A 65 7.80 -9.19 11.22
N ASP A 66 8.92 -9.20 11.93
CA ASP A 66 8.97 -9.70 13.32
C ASP A 66 8.40 -8.65 14.29
N ALA A 67 7.20 -8.91 14.80
CA ALA A 67 6.49 -8.06 15.75
C ALA A 67 7.15 -7.97 17.14
N SER A 68 8.06 -8.89 17.48
CA SER A 68 8.82 -8.81 18.74
C SER A 68 9.96 -7.78 18.67
N LYS A 69 10.39 -7.44 17.46
CA LYS A 69 11.47 -6.48 17.19
C LYS A 69 10.95 -5.15 16.65
N THR A 70 9.99 -5.20 15.73
CA THR A 70 9.66 -4.05 14.87
C THR A 70 8.35 -3.40 15.31
N LEU A 71 8.37 -2.08 15.51
CA LEU A 71 7.16 -1.28 15.65
C LEU A 71 6.69 -0.76 14.29
N ALA A 72 5.51 -1.17 13.85
CA ALA A 72 4.87 -0.65 12.63
C ALA A 72 3.86 0.45 12.97
N ILE A 73 3.96 1.58 12.27
CA ILE A 73 3.11 2.77 12.41
C ILE A 73 2.53 3.08 11.03
N PHE A 74 1.25 3.44 10.98
CA PHE A 74 0.50 3.75 9.77
C PHE A 74 -0.13 5.14 9.86
#